data_AF-A0A1W1YGT4-F1
#
_entry.id   AF-A0A1W1YGT4-F1
#
_cell.length_a   1.000
_cell.length_b   1.000
_cell.length_c   1.000
_cell.angle_alpha   90.00
_cell.angle_beta   90.00
_cell.angle_gamma   90.00
#
_symmetry.space_group_name_H-M   'P 1'
#
loop_
_entity.id
_entity.type
_entity.pdbx_description
1 polymer ?
#
loop_
_entity_poly.entity_id
_entity_poly.type
_entity_poly.pdbx_seq_one_letter_code
_entity_poly.pdbx_strand_id
1 'polypeptide(L)'
;MELQTIEQAVGEFIARTPLNAAAEIGLAKIYDKPLIGIASAEDVLFDKLKDENIVGPNHMSPREWLPAARSVIAYFLPFTQAVREANRQGQLPAAEWLYARIEGEMVNNALRTFLVEWVTQAGYQAVSPGLDARFGVVSRKSNWSERHAAYVAGLGTFSLNRSLITKAGAAGRLGSVIVTAVTQPTPRSYQTYDEYCSKCGVCIKRCPPKAIDDNGKDNEICAKFLDGTAERFKPRYGCGKCQTSVPCEAASPV
;
A
#
# COMPACT_ATOMS: atom_id res chain seq x y z
N MET A 1 21.08 -10.66 -0.41
CA MET A 1 19.84 -11.37 -0.76
C MET A 1 19.34 -10.84 -2.10
N GLU A 2 18.91 -11.69 -3.02
CA GLU A 2 18.51 -11.26 -4.38
C GLU A 2 17.02 -10.94 -4.49
N LEU A 3 16.66 -9.98 -5.35
CA LEU A 3 15.27 -9.57 -5.58
C LEU A 3 14.40 -10.75 -6.03
N GLN A 4 14.89 -11.58 -6.96
CA GLN A 4 14.15 -12.72 -7.50
C GLN A 4 13.76 -13.73 -6.40
N THR A 5 14.65 -13.97 -5.44
CA THR A 5 14.35 -14.84 -4.29
C THR A 5 13.22 -14.27 -3.42
N ILE A 6 13.21 -12.95 -3.20
CA ILE A 6 12.16 -12.26 -2.44
C ILE A 6 10.84 -12.32 -3.21
N GLU A 7 10.86 -12.04 -4.52
CA GLU A 7 9.68 -12.13 -5.39
C GLU A 7 9.06 -13.52 -5.38
N GLN A 8 9.89 -14.57 -5.45
CA GLN A 8 9.43 -15.95 -5.36
C GLN A 8 8.81 -16.24 -4.00
N ALA A 9 9.49 -15.92 -2.90
CA ALA A 9 8.99 -16.17 -1.55
C ALA A 9 7.64 -15.46 -1.28
N VAL A 10 7.52 -14.18 -1.65
CA VAL A 10 6.28 -13.40 -1.48
C VAL A 10 5.18 -13.91 -2.40
N GLY A 11 5.51 -14.24 -3.65
CA GLY A 11 4.57 -14.80 -4.62
C GLY A 11 4.00 -16.15 -4.17
N GLU A 12 4.85 -17.05 -3.67
CA GLU A 12 4.45 -18.35 -3.14
C GLU A 12 3.58 -18.20 -1.89
N PHE A 13 3.93 -17.29 -0.96
CA PHE A 13 3.13 -17.02 0.22
C PHE A 13 1.70 -16.58 -0.17
N ILE A 14 1.57 -15.58 -1.05
CA ILE A 14 0.27 -15.04 -1.47
C ILE A 14 -0.54 -16.07 -2.27
N ALA A 15 0.12 -16.93 -3.04
CA ALA A 15 -0.55 -17.98 -3.82
C ALA A 15 -1.08 -19.13 -2.95
N ARG A 16 -0.46 -19.41 -1.80
CA ARG A 16 -0.76 -20.58 -0.97
C ARG A 16 -1.50 -20.28 0.32
N THR A 17 -1.42 -19.05 0.83
CA THR A 17 -2.05 -18.72 2.11
C THR A 17 -3.58 -18.79 2.01
N PRO A 18 -4.27 -19.57 2.87
CA PRO A 18 -5.73 -19.65 2.86
C PRO A 18 -6.38 -18.32 3.28
N LEU A 19 -5.61 -17.41 3.89
CA LEU A 19 -6.07 -16.06 4.25
C LEU A 19 -6.39 -15.21 3.01
N ASN A 20 -5.82 -15.53 1.84
CA ASN A 20 -6.03 -14.78 0.60
C ASN A 20 -7.40 -15.05 -0.06
N ALA A 21 -8.43 -15.30 0.75
CA ALA A 21 -9.80 -15.55 0.33
C ALA A 21 -10.77 -15.04 1.41
N ALA A 22 -12.03 -14.83 1.05
CA ALA A 22 -13.10 -14.54 2.00
C ALA A 22 -14.28 -15.48 1.74
N ALA A 23 -14.24 -16.64 2.42
CA ALA A 23 -15.22 -17.71 2.26
C ALA A 23 -16.65 -17.27 2.61
N GLU A 24 -16.82 -16.36 3.58
CA GLU A 24 -18.13 -15.83 4.02
C GLU A 24 -18.95 -15.22 2.87
N ILE A 25 -18.27 -14.64 1.87
CA ILE A 25 -18.90 -14.03 0.69
C ILE A 25 -18.58 -14.77 -0.62
N GLY A 26 -18.00 -15.97 -0.54
CA GLY A 26 -17.60 -16.73 -1.72
C GLY A 26 -16.49 -16.09 -2.55
N LEU A 27 -15.74 -15.13 -2.00
CA LEU A 27 -14.62 -14.49 -2.70
C LEU A 27 -13.40 -15.42 -2.66
N ALA A 28 -13.15 -16.11 -3.78
CA ALA A 28 -12.08 -17.11 -3.88
C ALA A 28 -10.66 -16.53 -3.73
N LYS A 29 -10.44 -15.27 -4.12
CA LYS A 29 -9.11 -14.65 -4.08
C LYS A 29 -9.16 -13.14 -3.88
N ILE A 30 -8.43 -12.62 -2.89
CA ILE A 30 -8.36 -11.18 -2.59
C ILE A 30 -7.28 -10.48 -3.41
N TYR A 31 -6.08 -11.06 -3.49
CA TYR A 31 -4.91 -10.48 -4.16
C TYR A 31 -4.42 -11.27 -5.37
N ASP A 32 -4.01 -10.55 -6.41
CA ASP A 32 -3.24 -11.07 -7.54
C ASP A 32 -1.73 -11.14 -7.24
N LYS A 33 -0.91 -11.44 -8.27
CA LYS A 33 0.55 -11.54 -8.14
C LYS A 33 1.12 -10.22 -7.60
N PRO A 34 1.88 -10.24 -6.48
CA PRO A 34 2.49 -9.04 -5.91
C PRO A 34 3.56 -8.42 -6.80
N LEU A 35 3.80 -7.11 -6.61
CA LEU A 35 5.01 -6.42 -7.08
C LEU A 35 5.94 -6.17 -5.90
N ILE A 36 7.24 -6.37 -6.09
CA ILE A 36 8.27 -6.13 -5.08
C ILE A 36 9.20 -5.00 -5.56
N GLY A 37 9.56 -4.11 -4.65
CA GLY A 37 10.54 -3.07 -4.87
C GLY A 37 11.46 -2.96 -3.66
N ILE A 38 12.70 -2.55 -3.90
CA ILE A 38 13.72 -2.48 -2.85
C ILE A 38 14.34 -1.10 -2.84
N ALA A 39 14.35 -0.47 -1.67
CA ALA A 39 15.10 0.75 -1.43
C ALA A 39 16.35 0.46 -0.59
N SER A 40 17.40 1.24 -0.79
CA SER A 40 18.48 1.34 0.20
C SER A 40 17.92 1.98 1.48
N ALA A 41 18.31 1.47 2.64
CA ALA A 41 18.00 2.13 3.92
C ALA A 41 18.70 3.49 4.07
N GLU A 42 19.69 3.78 3.23
CA GLU A 42 20.42 5.06 3.15
C GLU A 42 19.88 6.00 2.07
N ASP A 43 18.78 5.65 1.41
CA ASP A 43 18.19 6.55 0.41
C ASP A 43 17.77 7.87 1.06
N VAL A 44 18.34 8.98 0.57
CA VAL A 44 18.13 10.34 1.10
C VAL A 44 16.66 10.76 1.14
N LEU A 45 15.79 10.12 0.36
CA LEU A 45 14.37 10.41 0.39
C LEU A 45 13.73 10.04 1.73
N PHE A 46 14.23 9.02 2.46
CA PHE A 46 13.68 8.67 3.76
C PHE A 46 13.82 9.79 4.79
N ASP A 47 14.92 10.54 4.74
CA ASP A 47 15.11 11.71 5.60
C ASP A 47 14.20 12.87 5.14
N LYS A 48 14.05 13.08 3.83
CA LYS A 48 13.10 14.08 3.30
C LYS A 48 11.65 13.82 3.72
N LEU A 49 11.26 12.56 3.98
CA LEU A 49 9.89 12.28 4.46
C LEU A 49 9.57 13.00 5.79
N LYS A 50 10.59 13.37 6.57
CA LYS A 50 10.44 14.11 7.82
C LYS A 50 10.04 15.58 7.61
N ASP A 51 10.14 16.10 6.39
CA ASP A 51 9.72 17.46 6.08
C ASP A 51 8.21 17.64 6.35
N GLU A 52 7.84 18.75 6.98
CA GLU A 52 6.46 19.09 7.38
C GLU A 52 5.44 18.96 6.23
N ASN A 53 5.90 19.29 5.02
CA ASN A 53 5.11 19.33 3.80
C ASN A 53 5.01 17.98 3.07
N ILE A 54 5.68 16.92 3.54
CA ILE A 54 5.66 15.59 2.92
C ILE A 54 4.91 14.59 3.81
N VAL A 55 5.59 13.98 4.80
CA VAL A 55 4.91 13.19 5.84
C VAL A 55 4.89 13.99 7.14
N GLY A 56 6.05 14.48 7.58
CA GLY A 56 6.21 15.34 8.76
C GLY A 56 7.20 14.77 9.78
N PRO A 57 7.55 15.55 10.81
CA PRO A 57 8.71 15.30 11.68
C PRO A 57 8.60 14.03 12.53
N ASN A 58 7.38 13.53 12.74
CA ASN A 58 7.14 12.26 13.44
C ASN A 58 7.50 11.03 12.60
N HIS A 59 7.83 11.19 11.31
CA HIS A 59 8.28 10.08 10.48
C HIS A 59 9.64 9.54 10.94
N MET A 60 9.76 8.22 11.02
CA MET A 60 11.00 7.53 11.39
C MET A 60 11.64 6.91 10.14
N SER A 61 12.92 7.19 9.94
CA SER A 61 13.75 6.62 8.88
C SER A 61 14.05 5.14 9.15
N PRO A 62 14.49 4.37 8.14
CA PRO A 62 14.76 2.94 8.31
C PRO A 62 15.72 2.62 9.46
N ARG A 63 16.72 3.47 9.70
CA ARG A 63 17.72 3.28 10.78
C ARG A 63 17.19 3.62 12.17
N GLU A 64 16.14 4.41 12.28
CA GLU A 64 15.44 4.63 13.55
C GLU A 64 14.56 3.43 13.93
N TRP A 65 14.05 2.70 12.93
CA TRP A 65 13.35 1.43 13.15
C TRP A 65 14.32 0.30 13.48
N LEU A 66 15.42 0.19 12.74
CA LEU A 66 16.43 -0.86 12.85
C LEU A 66 17.83 -0.26 12.63
N PRO A 67 18.66 -0.04 13.67
CA PRO A 67 19.92 0.70 13.56
C PRO A 67 20.88 0.18 12.46
N ALA A 68 20.94 -1.13 12.26
CA ALA A 68 21.78 -1.77 11.25
C ALA A 68 21.10 -1.91 9.86
N ALA A 69 19.95 -1.26 9.64
CA ALA A 69 19.20 -1.36 8.40
C ALA A 69 20.07 -1.08 7.17
N ARG A 70 19.93 -1.94 6.15
CA ARG A 70 20.62 -1.85 4.86
C ARG A 70 19.64 -1.71 3.71
N SER A 71 18.48 -2.36 3.79
CA SER A 71 17.47 -2.33 2.73
C SER A 71 16.05 -2.23 3.30
N VAL A 72 15.14 -1.70 2.50
CA VAL A 72 13.69 -1.74 2.74
C VAL A 72 13.05 -2.52 1.60
N ILE A 73 12.44 -3.65 1.93
CA ILE A 73 11.65 -4.45 0.99
C ILE A 73 10.23 -3.90 1.06
N ALA A 74 9.76 -3.24 0.00
CA ALA A 74 8.38 -2.79 -0.14
C ALA A 74 7.66 -3.67 -1.16
N TYR A 75 6.35 -3.81 -1.00
CA TYR A 75 5.55 -4.58 -1.95
C TYR A 75 4.15 -3.99 -2.13
N PHE A 76 3.57 -4.28 -3.29
CA PHE A 76 2.19 -3.99 -3.62
C PHE A 76 1.42 -5.29 -3.84
N LEU A 77 0.26 -5.40 -3.18
CA LEU A 77 -0.70 -6.48 -3.29
C LEU A 77 -1.89 -5.98 -4.11
N PRO A 78 -1.93 -6.22 -5.43
CA PRO A 78 -3.04 -5.78 -6.28
C PRO A 78 -4.32 -6.55 -5.95
N PHE A 79 -5.44 -5.85 -5.81
CA PHE A 79 -6.74 -6.51 -5.67
C PHE A 79 -7.15 -7.22 -6.97
N THR A 80 -7.75 -8.40 -6.83
CA THR A 80 -8.24 -9.17 -7.96
C THR A 80 -9.29 -8.42 -8.77
N GLN A 81 -9.46 -8.81 -10.04
CA GLN A 81 -10.52 -8.27 -10.89
C GLN A 81 -11.91 -8.36 -10.22
N ALA A 82 -12.22 -9.48 -9.55
CA ALA A 82 -13.48 -9.66 -8.84
C ALA A 82 -13.74 -8.56 -7.79
N VAL A 83 -12.75 -8.26 -6.96
CA VAL A 83 -12.83 -7.18 -5.94
C VAL A 83 -13.02 -5.81 -6.61
N ARG A 84 -12.26 -5.54 -7.68
CA ARG A 84 -12.29 -4.26 -8.37
C ARG A 84 -13.63 -4.02 -9.05
N GLU A 85 -14.13 -5.01 -9.79
CA GLU A 85 -15.37 -4.94 -10.56
C GLU A 85 -16.59 -4.77 -9.69
N ALA A 86 -16.69 -5.54 -8.61
CA ALA A 86 -17.78 -5.42 -7.64
C ALA A 86 -17.89 -3.97 -7.11
N ASN A 87 -16.76 -3.31 -6.88
CA ASN A 87 -16.75 -1.95 -6.36
C ASN A 87 -16.88 -0.84 -7.41
N ARG A 88 -17.13 -1.15 -8.68
CA ARG A 88 -17.33 -0.11 -9.72
C ARG A 88 -18.69 0.57 -9.61
N GLN A 89 -19.71 -0.16 -9.16
CA GLN A 89 -21.11 0.26 -9.14
C GLN A 89 -21.52 0.99 -7.86
N GLY A 90 -22.50 1.89 -7.97
CA GLY A 90 -23.09 2.59 -6.82
C GLY A 90 -22.14 3.53 -6.06
N GLN A 91 -22.68 4.21 -5.05
CA GLN A 91 -21.94 5.18 -4.22
C GLN A 91 -21.35 4.56 -2.94
N LEU A 92 -21.87 3.40 -2.52
CA LEU A 92 -21.42 2.67 -1.34
C LEU A 92 -20.44 1.55 -1.72
N PRO A 93 -19.49 1.19 -0.84
CA PRO A 93 -18.56 0.10 -1.11
C PRO A 93 -19.30 -1.24 -1.31
N ALA A 94 -18.79 -2.06 -2.23
CA ALA A 94 -19.24 -3.45 -2.36
C ALA A 94 -18.69 -4.32 -1.22
N ALA A 95 -19.33 -5.47 -0.96
CA ALA A 95 -18.91 -6.39 0.09
C ALA A 95 -17.47 -6.86 -0.16
N GLU A 96 -17.15 -7.30 -1.37
CA GLU A 96 -15.84 -7.77 -1.80
C GLU A 96 -14.74 -6.74 -1.49
N TRP A 97 -15.02 -5.45 -1.66
CA TRP A 97 -14.08 -4.38 -1.33
C TRP A 97 -13.89 -4.19 0.18
N LEU A 98 -14.97 -4.29 0.95
CA LEU A 98 -14.91 -4.22 2.40
C LEU A 98 -14.08 -5.38 2.96
N TYR A 99 -14.26 -6.59 2.42
CA TYR A 99 -13.48 -7.75 2.82
C TYR A 99 -12.02 -7.64 2.37
N ALA A 100 -11.79 -7.26 1.11
CA ALA A 100 -10.45 -7.03 0.60
C ALA A 100 -9.69 -5.95 1.38
N ARG A 101 -10.40 -5.01 2.01
CA ARG A 101 -9.79 -4.02 2.89
C ARG A 101 -9.44 -4.56 4.27
N ILE A 102 -10.34 -5.31 4.91
CA ILE A 102 -10.17 -5.75 6.31
C ILE A 102 -9.42 -7.08 6.37
N GLU A 103 -9.99 -8.14 5.81
CA GLU A 103 -9.37 -9.46 5.70
C GLU A 103 -8.11 -9.40 4.84
N GLY A 104 -8.10 -8.59 3.79
CA GLY A 104 -6.88 -8.37 3.01
C GLY A 104 -5.74 -7.75 3.84
N GLU A 105 -6.04 -6.89 4.82
CA GLU A 105 -4.99 -6.41 5.73
C GLU A 105 -4.51 -7.49 6.69
N MET A 106 -5.33 -8.49 7.02
CA MET A 106 -4.88 -9.67 7.76
C MET A 106 -3.88 -10.49 6.93
N VAL A 107 -4.12 -10.65 5.62
CA VAL A 107 -3.13 -11.26 4.71
C VAL A 107 -1.84 -10.44 4.66
N ASN A 108 -1.97 -9.11 4.56
CA ASN A 108 -0.83 -8.20 4.51
C ASN A 108 0.02 -8.29 5.78
N ASN A 109 -0.61 -8.35 6.95
CA ASN A 109 0.07 -8.55 8.24
C ASN A 109 0.71 -9.94 8.33
N ALA A 110 0.03 -10.99 7.87
CA ALA A 110 0.62 -12.32 7.82
C ALA A 110 1.86 -12.37 6.88
N LEU A 111 1.84 -11.64 5.76
CA LEU A 111 2.99 -11.51 4.87
C LEU A 111 4.15 -10.76 5.52
N ARG A 112 3.88 -9.69 6.28
CA ARG A 112 4.90 -8.97 7.05
C ARG A 112 5.58 -9.89 8.06
N THR A 113 4.80 -10.64 8.83
CA THR A 113 5.31 -11.62 9.79
C THR A 113 6.15 -12.68 9.09
N PHE A 114 5.64 -13.28 8.01
CA PHE A 114 6.36 -14.27 7.22
C PHE A 114 7.70 -13.72 6.72
N LEU A 115 7.74 -12.51 6.15
CA LEU A 115 8.97 -11.92 5.64
C LEU A 115 9.98 -11.64 6.76
N VAL A 116 9.53 -11.15 7.92
CA VAL A 116 10.42 -10.94 9.08
C VAL A 116 11.05 -12.27 9.52
N GLU A 117 10.25 -13.33 9.66
CA GLU A 117 10.72 -14.66 10.05
C GLU A 117 11.65 -15.25 8.99
N TRP A 118 11.27 -15.19 7.72
CA TRP A 118 12.03 -15.72 6.60
C TRP A 118 13.41 -15.05 6.47
N VAL A 119 13.48 -13.72 6.61
CA VAL A 119 14.76 -12.99 6.63
C VAL A 119 15.59 -13.33 7.86
N THR A 120 14.95 -13.52 9.02
CA THR A 120 15.63 -13.89 10.27
C THR A 120 16.23 -15.29 10.20
N GLN A 121 15.52 -16.25 9.61
CA GLN A 121 16.01 -17.60 9.36
C GLN A 121 17.22 -17.63 8.41
N ALA A 122 17.33 -16.65 7.51
CA ALA A 122 18.50 -16.45 6.65
C ALA A 122 19.70 -15.78 7.35
N GLY A 123 19.63 -15.54 8.66
CA GLY A 123 20.73 -14.99 9.47
C GLY A 123 20.79 -13.46 9.52
N TYR A 124 19.77 -12.75 9.05
CA TYR A 124 19.68 -11.29 9.10
C TYR A 124 18.73 -10.83 10.21
N GLN A 125 18.66 -9.52 10.46
CA GLN A 125 17.62 -8.93 11.29
C GLN A 125 16.58 -8.25 10.40
N ALA A 126 15.32 -8.30 10.83
CA ALA A 126 14.21 -7.68 10.13
C ALA A 126 13.22 -7.07 11.11
N VAL A 127 12.57 -5.97 10.71
CA VAL A 127 11.45 -5.37 11.43
C VAL A 127 10.38 -4.93 10.42
N SER A 128 9.12 -5.15 10.77
CA SER A 128 7.99 -4.58 10.05
C SER A 128 7.44 -3.40 10.85
N PRO A 129 7.67 -2.14 10.44
CA PRO A 129 7.15 -0.98 11.17
C PRO A 129 5.64 -1.06 11.42
N GLY A 130 4.85 -1.54 10.43
CA GLY A 130 3.40 -1.65 10.58
C GLY A 130 2.92 -2.68 11.63
N LEU A 131 3.81 -3.52 12.15
CA LEU A 131 3.52 -4.49 13.22
C LEU A 131 4.30 -4.17 14.52
N ASP A 132 5.16 -3.17 14.50
CA ASP A 132 6.01 -2.80 15.64
C ASP A 132 5.20 -1.97 16.65
N ALA A 133 5.42 -2.20 17.95
CA ALA A 133 4.71 -1.49 19.01
C ALA A 133 4.97 0.03 19.01
N ARG A 134 6.05 0.50 18.38
CA ARG A 134 6.37 1.93 18.21
C ARG A 134 5.53 2.57 17.10
N PHE A 135 4.83 1.80 16.27
CA PHE A 135 3.99 2.35 15.21
C PHE A 135 2.91 3.26 15.77
N GLY A 136 2.81 4.45 15.22
CA GLY A 136 1.90 5.48 15.69
C GLY A 136 1.34 6.30 14.54
N VAL A 137 0.11 6.78 14.72
CA VAL A 137 -0.55 7.70 13.82
C VAL A 137 -0.99 8.93 14.60
N VAL A 138 -0.45 10.09 14.25
CA VAL A 138 -0.81 11.38 14.84
C VAL A 138 -1.39 12.26 13.73
N SER A 139 -2.57 12.83 13.96
CA SER A 139 -3.25 13.69 12.96
C SER A 139 -3.31 13.06 11.56
N ARG A 140 -3.58 11.74 11.50
CA ARG A 140 -3.67 10.91 10.28
C ARG A 140 -2.36 10.76 9.49
N LYS A 141 -1.23 11.13 10.08
CA LYS A 141 0.13 10.91 9.58
C LYS A 141 0.78 9.80 10.41
N SER A 142 1.20 8.72 9.77
CA SER A 142 1.90 7.61 10.43
C SER A 142 3.39 7.90 10.54
N ASN A 143 4.04 7.43 11.60
CA ASN A 143 5.50 7.50 11.74
C ASN A 143 6.25 6.56 10.79
N TRP A 144 5.53 5.70 10.06
CA TRP A 144 6.03 5.00 8.88
C TRP A 144 4.96 4.99 7.79
N SER A 145 5.29 5.46 6.58
CA SER A 145 4.33 5.54 5.49
C SER A 145 4.59 4.51 4.39
N GLU A 146 3.76 3.47 4.33
CA GLU A 146 3.88 2.38 3.33
C GLU A 146 3.87 2.89 1.88
N ARG A 147 3.08 3.95 1.60
CA ARG A 147 3.05 4.59 0.28
C ARG A 147 4.37 5.25 -0.07
N HIS A 148 4.98 5.95 0.87
CA HIS A 148 6.25 6.61 0.63
C HIS A 148 7.40 5.59 0.58
N ALA A 149 7.39 4.56 1.43
CA ALA A 149 8.36 3.47 1.35
C ALA A 149 8.33 2.79 -0.04
N ALA A 150 7.13 2.53 -0.57
CA ALA A 150 6.96 1.99 -1.92
C ALA A 150 7.41 2.95 -3.03
N TYR A 151 7.22 4.26 -2.87
CA TYR A 151 7.81 5.29 -3.75
C TYR A 151 9.34 5.27 -3.68
N VAL A 152 9.94 5.26 -2.50
CA VAL A 152 11.41 5.19 -2.41
C VAL A 152 11.95 3.90 -3.05
N ALA A 153 11.20 2.80 -2.91
CA ALA A 153 11.52 1.48 -3.45
C ALA A 153 11.20 1.28 -4.95
N GLY A 154 10.81 2.32 -5.69
CA GLY A 154 10.64 2.23 -7.15
C GLY A 154 9.32 1.60 -7.62
N LEU A 155 8.36 1.34 -6.73
CA LEU A 155 7.11 0.66 -7.10
C LEU A 155 6.13 1.51 -7.91
N GLY A 156 6.15 2.83 -7.73
CA GLY A 156 5.22 3.72 -8.41
C GLY A 156 5.22 5.15 -7.87
N THR A 157 4.30 5.97 -8.36
CA THR A 157 4.17 7.39 -8.02
C THR A 157 2.82 7.72 -7.40
N PHE A 158 2.71 8.85 -6.71
CA PHE A 158 1.45 9.33 -6.18
C PHE A 158 0.50 9.80 -7.28
N SER A 159 -0.73 10.11 -6.89
CA SER A 159 -1.78 10.55 -7.80
C SER A 159 -2.72 11.52 -7.11
N LEU A 160 -3.60 12.16 -7.90
CA LEU A 160 -4.54 13.18 -7.45
C LEU A 160 -5.42 12.73 -6.27
N ASN A 161 -5.85 11.46 -6.26
CA ASN A 161 -6.66 10.90 -5.17
C ASN A 161 -5.83 10.47 -3.93
N ARG A 162 -4.51 10.76 -3.94
CA ARG A 162 -3.47 10.36 -2.99
C ARG A 162 -3.13 8.86 -2.96
N SER A 163 -3.62 8.03 -3.87
CA SER A 163 -3.13 6.66 -4.02
C SER A 163 -1.74 6.62 -4.67
N LEU A 164 -1.00 5.54 -4.44
CA LEU A 164 0.19 5.21 -5.21
C LEU A 164 -0.24 4.39 -6.43
N ILE A 165 0.07 4.84 -7.64
CA ILE A 165 -0.10 4.10 -8.89
C ILE A 165 1.17 3.30 -9.12
N THR A 166 1.05 1.97 -9.17
CA THR A 166 2.15 1.07 -9.53
C THR A 166 2.00 0.61 -10.98
N LYS A 167 2.94 -0.21 -11.46
CA LYS A 167 2.78 -0.91 -12.76
C LYS A 167 1.56 -1.83 -12.79
N ALA A 168 1.07 -2.30 -11.63
CA ALA A 168 -0.16 -3.09 -11.48
C ALA A 168 -1.37 -2.23 -11.06
N GLY A 169 -1.28 -0.91 -11.25
CA GLY A 169 -2.34 0.04 -10.90
C GLY A 169 -2.32 0.46 -9.44
N ALA A 170 -3.44 1.04 -8.99
CA ALA A 170 -3.58 1.67 -7.67
C ALA A 170 -4.56 0.94 -6.74
N ALA A 171 -5.36 -0.02 -7.25
CA ALA A 171 -6.32 -0.77 -6.46
C ALA A 171 -5.64 -1.94 -5.75
N GLY A 172 -5.23 -1.74 -4.51
CA GLY A 172 -4.57 -2.77 -3.71
C GLY A 172 -4.08 -2.28 -2.35
N ARG A 173 -3.20 -3.06 -1.74
CA ARG A 173 -2.54 -2.74 -0.47
C ARG A 173 -1.03 -2.69 -0.62
N LEU A 174 -0.38 -1.96 0.28
CA LEU A 174 1.07 -1.84 0.35
C LEU A 174 1.54 -2.37 1.71
N GLY A 175 2.75 -2.89 1.72
CA GLY A 175 3.45 -3.22 2.95
C GLY A 175 4.95 -3.17 2.75
N SER A 176 5.69 -3.25 3.85
CA SER A 176 7.15 -3.26 3.81
C SER A 176 7.76 -3.93 5.04
N VAL A 177 9.02 -4.37 4.87
CA VAL A 177 9.90 -4.89 5.92
C VAL A 177 11.27 -4.24 5.76
N ILE A 178 11.85 -3.76 6.86
CA ILE A 178 13.19 -3.19 6.92
C ILE A 178 14.14 -4.29 7.36
N VAL A 179 15.27 -4.45 6.66
CA VAL A 179 16.19 -5.58 6.84
C VAL A 179 17.65 -5.13 6.91
N THR A 180 18.48 -5.92 7.59
CA THR A 180 19.96 -5.75 7.56
C THR A 180 20.61 -6.43 6.37
N ALA A 181 19.86 -7.27 5.63
CA ALA A 181 20.34 -7.84 4.38
C ALA A 181 20.60 -6.74 3.34
N VAL A 182 21.78 -6.77 2.73
CA VAL A 182 22.08 -5.93 1.56
C VAL A 182 21.40 -6.56 0.34
N THR A 183 20.63 -5.73 -0.36
CA THR A 183 19.99 -6.09 -1.63
C THR A 183 20.12 -4.92 -2.59
N GLN A 184 20.28 -5.23 -3.88
CA GLN A 184 20.35 -4.23 -4.93
C GLN A 184 19.05 -3.41 -4.98
N PRO A 185 19.10 -2.08 -4.81
CA PRO A 185 17.92 -1.24 -4.90
C PRO A 185 17.28 -1.30 -6.29
N THR A 186 15.96 -1.29 -6.33
CA THR A 186 15.18 -1.18 -7.56
C THR A 186 15.31 0.24 -8.13
N PRO A 187 15.74 0.42 -9.38
CA PRO A 187 15.79 1.74 -10.00
C PRO A 187 14.39 2.36 -10.07
N ARG A 188 14.26 3.62 -9.66
CA ARG A 188 13.04 4.41 -9.89
C ARG A 188 12.96 4.78 -11.37
N SER A 189 11.88 4.41 -12.04
CA SER A 189 11.63 4.72 -13.46
C SER A 189 10.84 6.02 -13.68
N TYR A 190 10.82 6.90 -12.67
CA TYR A 190 10.12 8.18 -12.68
C TYR A 190 11.01 9.25 -12.06
N GLN A 191 10.77 10.48 -12.47
CA GLN A 191 11.49 11.68 -12.07
C GLN A 191 10.64 12.58 -11.15
N THR A 192 9.32 12.60 -11.33
CA THR A 192 8.40 13.35 -10.47
C THR A 192 7.60 12.45 -9.54
N TYR A 193 7.11 13.03 -8.45
CA TYR A 193 6.38 12.30 -7.42
C TYR A 193 5.00 11.79 -7.88
N ASP A 194 4.46 12.32 -8.98
CA ASP A 194 3.11 12.05 -9.51
C ASP A 194 3.11 11.56 -10.98
N GLU A 195 4.25 11.14 -11.51
CA GLU A 195 4.46 10.91 -12.96
C GLU A 195 3.46 9.94 -13.61
N TYR A 196 3.02 8.90 -12.91
CA TYR A 196 2.03 7.94 -13.44
C TYR A 196 0.58 8.45 -13.36
N CYS A 197 0.35 9.62 -12.77
CA CYS A 197 -0.97 10.23 -12.74
C CYS A 197 -1.20 11.06 -14.00
N SER A 198 -2.01 10.56 -14.93
CA SER A 198 -2.40 11.30 -16.15
C SER A 198 -3.30 12.52 -15.92
N LYS A 199 -3.58 12.88 -14.65
CA LYS A 199 -4.47 13.98 -14.25
C LYS A 199 -5.84 13.96 -14.93
N CYS A 200 -6.34 12.77 -15.28
CA CYS A 200 -7.58 12.58 -16.04
C CYS A 200 -8.89 13.00 -15.32
N GLY A 201 -8.84 13.30 -14.02
CA GLY A 201 -10.02 13.72 -13.23
C GLY A 201 -11.10 12.64 -13.03
N VAL A 202 -10.94 11.41 -13.51
CA VAL A 202 -11.98 10.36 -13.36
C VAL A 202 -12.23 10.01 -11.89
N CYS A 203 -11.19 10.07 -11.05
CA CYS A 203 -11.32 9.87 -9.60
C CYS A 203 -12.17 10.95 -8.90
N ILE A 204 -12.18 12.20 -9.41
CA ILE A 204 -13.05 13.29 -8.92
C ILE A 204 -14.51 12.90 -9.11
N LYS A 205 -14.88 12.55 -10.36
CA LYS A 205 -16.26 12.18 -10.73
C LYS A 205 -16.77 10.98 -9.94
N ARG A 206 -15.86 10.09 -9.54
CA ARG A 206 -16.18 8.86 -8.80
C ARG A 206 -16.22 9.02 -7.28
N CYS A 207 -15.79 10.15 -6.73
CA CYS A 207 -15.71 10.36 -5.28
C CYS A 207 -17.11 10.65 -4.70
N PRO A 208 -17.75 9.72 -3.96
CA PRO A 208 -19.11 9.95 -3.45
C PRO A 208 -19.23 11.20 -2.57
N PRO A 209 -18.28 11.49 -1.64
CA PRO A 209 -18.38 12.69 -0.81
C PRO A 209 -17.79 13.93 -1.47
N LYS A 210 -17.41 13.88 -2.76
CA LYS A 210 -16.75 14.99 -3.47
C LYS A 210 -15.52 15.53 -2.75
N ALA A 211 -14.73 14.62 -2.17
CA ALA A 211 -13.53 14.94 -1.41
C ALA A 211 -12.28 15.12 -2.30
N ILE A 212 -12.42 15.10 -3.62
CA ILE A 212 -11.30 15.21 -4.57
C ILE A 212 -11.66 16.27 -5.59
N ASP A 213 -10.74 17.20 -5.83
CA ASP A 213 -10.79 18.20 -6.89
C ASP A 213 -9.46 18.23 -7.66
N ASP A 214 -9.25 19.23 -8.52
CA ASP A 214 -8.03 19.38 -9.31
C ASP A 214 -6.79 19.74 -8.48
N ASN A 215 -6.97 20.19 -7.23
CA ASN A 215 -5.89 20.46 -6.28
C ASN A 215 -5.54 19.23 -5.42
N GLY A 216 -6.37 18.19 -5.46
CA GLY A 216 -6.13 16.91 -4.82
C GLY A 216 -7.27 16.49 -3.90
N LYS A 217 -6.93 15.66 -2.91
CA LYS A 217 -7.92 15.08 -1.98
C LYS A 217 -7.97 15.81 -0.65
N ASP A 218 -9.16 16.17 -0.21
CA ASP A 218 -9.50 16.53 1.15
C ASP A 218 -9.67 15.25 2.01
N ASN A 219 -8.85 15.13 3.05
CA ASN A 219 -8.89 13.94 3.91
C ASN A 219 -10.03 14.01 4.93
N GLU A 220 -10.49 15.20 5.35
CA GLU A 220 -11.55 15.39 6.34
C GLU A 220 -12.91 15.01 5.77
N ILE A 221 -13.23 15.52 4.58
CA ILE A 221 -14.46 15.16 3.87
C ILE A 221 -14.49 13.64 3.59
N CYS A 222 -13.36 13.08 3.14
CA CYS A 222 -13.25 11.64 2.93
C CYS A 222 -13.42 10.82 4.22
N ALA A 223 -12.83 11.27 5.34
CA ALA A 223 -12.92 10.57 6.62
C ALA A 223 -14.35 10.57 7.17
N LYS A 224 -15.05 11.71 7.11
CA LYS A 224 -16.45 11.81 7.54
C LYS A 224 -17.37 10.86 6.78
N PHE A 225 -17.13 10.66 5.48
CA PHE A 225 -17.85 9.64 4.71
C PHE A 225 -17.52 8.23 5.19
N LEU A 226 -16.25 7.95 5.50
CA LEU A 226 -15.83 6.64 6.01
C LEU A 226 -16.43 6.34 7.38
N ASP A 227 -16.63 7.31 8.26
CA ASP A 227 -17.31 7.12 9.54
C ASP A 227 -18.74 6.59 9.33
N GLY A 228 -19.48 7.15 8.36
CA GLY A 228 -20.79 6.64 7.97
C GLY A 228 -20.75 5.23 7.38
N THR A 229 -19.71 4.90 6.60
CA THR A 229 -19.53 3.52 6.12
C THR A 229 -19.19 2.56 7.26
N ALA A 230 -18.41 2.99 8.25
CA ALA A 230 -18.02 2.18 9.39
C ALA A 230 -19.23 1.85 10.28
N GLU A 231 -20.14 2.82 10.48
CA GLU A 231 -21.38 2.56 11.21
C GLU A 231 -22.28 1.56 10.46
N ARG A 232 -22.41 1.74 9.15
CA ARG A 232 -23.31 0.93 8.31
C ARG A 232 -22.85 -0.52 8.13
N PHE A 233 -21.54 -0.75 8.01
CA PHE A 233 -20.99 -2.03 7.56
C PHE A 233 -20.23 -2.79 8.64
N LYS A 234 -20.47 -2.49 9.93
CA LYS A 234 -19.85 -3.18 11.08
C LYS A 234 -19.82 -4.71 10.87
N PRO A 235 -18.68 -5.37 11.11
CA PRO A 235 -17.44 -4.84 11.68
C PRO A 235 -16.48 -4.19 10.67
N ARG A 236 -16.89 -4.02 9.41
CA ARG A 236 -16.04 -3.56 8.30
C ARG A 236 -16.32 -2.10 7.93
N TYR A 237 -15.40 -1.48 7.21
CA TYR A 237 -15.55 -0.11 6.70
C TYR A 237 -14.67 0.11 5.48
N GLY A 238 -15.01 1.09 4.63
CA GLY A 238 -14.24 1.38 3.41
C GLY A 238 -15.03 2.18 2.37
N CYS A 239 -14.38 2.53 1.26
CA CYS A 239 -15.04 3.17 0.12
C CYS A 239 -14.37 2.73 -1.19
N GLY A 240 -13.17 3.25 -1.47
CA GLY A 240 -12.35 2.83 -2.60
C GLY A 240 -12.86 3.20 -4.00
N LYS A 241 -13.98 3.91 -4.12
CA LYS A 241 -14.56 4.27 -5.42
C LYS A 241 -13.62 5.07 -6.32
N CYS A 242 -12.74 5.88 -5.73
CA CYS A 242 -11.73 6.64 -6.46
C CYS A 242 -10.56 5.79 -7.00
N GLN A 243 -10.50 4.48 -6.67
CA GLN A 243 -9.48 3.53 -7.14
C GLN A 243 -10.04 2.51 -8.14
N THR A 244 -11.37 2.42 -8.29
CA THR A 244 -12.01 1.52 -9.25
C THR A 244 -12.61 2.28 -10.42
N SER A 245 -12.81 1.63 -11.57
CA SER A 245 -13.30 2.22 -12.83
C SER A 245 -12.57 3.52 -13.23
N VAL A 246 -11.29 3.65 -12.85
CA VAL A 246 -10.40 4.75 -13.23
C VAL A 246 -9.28 4.18 -14.12
N PRO A 247 -8.64 5.00 -14.99
CA PRO A 247 -7.56 4.51 -15.87
C PRO A 247 -6.41 3.83 -15.13
N CYS A 248 -6.08 4.31 -13.92
CA CYS A 248 -5.03 3.75 -13.07
C CYS A 248 -5.50 2.62 -12.13
N GLU A 249 -6.68 2.01 -12.36
CA GLU A 249 -7.23 0.97 -11.47
C GLU A 249 -6.29 -0.24 -11.38
N ALA A 250 -5.81 -0.73 -12.53
CA ALA A 250 -5.10 -2.02 -12.64
C ALA A 250 -3.79 -1.99 -13.44
N ALA A 251 -3.39 -0.80 -13.90
CA ALA A 251 -2.13 -0.56 -14.60
C ALA A 251 -1.72 0.91 -14.44
N SER A 252 -0.47 1.24 -14.78
CA SER A 252 -0.09 2.65 -15.03
C SER A 252 -0.81 3.14 -16.30
N PRO A 253 -1.47 4.32 -16.28
CA PRO A 253 -2.09 4.92 -17.46
C PRO A 253 -1.10 5.75 -18.31
N VAL A 254 0.15 5.88 -17.85
CA VAL A 254 1.27 6.55 -18.51
C VAL A 254 2.37 5.53 -18.79
#